data_AF-A0A144MXE5-F1
#
_entry.id   AF-A0A144MXE5-F1
#
_cell.length_a   1.000
_cell.length_b   1.000
_cell.length_c   1.000
_cell.angle_alpha   90.00
_cell.angle_beta   90.00
_cell.angle_gamma   90.00
#
_symmetry.space_group_name_H-M   'P 1'
#
loop_
_entity.id
_entity.type
_entity.pdbx_description
1 polymer ?
#
loop_
_entity_poly.entity_id
_entity_poly.type
_entity_poly.pdbx_seq_one_letter_code
_entity_poly.pdbx_strand_id
1 'polypeptide(L)'
;MVPGTVHELSEHDRLILDFEKTASTAAGRHELCQRIELPAERYAIVLEGIVDTDAAYGYAPDVVERVRRLRAERFAFERWQGRWKKHSSFPL
;
A
#
# COMPACT_ATOMS: atom_id res chain seq x y z
N MET A 1 6.41 17.06 11.69
CA MET A 1 5.85 16.33 10.54
C MET A 1 5.56 17.38 9.49
N VAL A 2 6.49 17.61 8.55
CA VAL A 2 6.22 18.52 7.43
C VAL A 2 5.24 17.76 6.55
N PRO A 3 4.00 18.25 6.37
CA PRO A 3 3.13 17.69 5.36
C PRO A 3 3.78 18.09 4.04
N GLY A 4 4.59 17.19 3.48
CA GLY A 4 4.93 17.24 2.08
C GLY A 4 3.62 17.43 1.35
N THR A 5 3.54 18.55 0.64
CA THR A 5 2.42 18.98 -0.17
C THR A 5 1.77 17.75 -0.80
N VAL A 6 0.45 17.61 -0.66
CA VAL A 6 -0.36 16.48 -1.16
C VAL A 6 -0.20 16.25 -2.69
N HIS A 7 0.62 17.06 -3.35
CA HIS A 7 0.91 17.11 -4.77
C HIS A 7 2.37 16.78 -5.14
N GLU A 8 3.29 16.58 -4.19
CA GLU A 8 4.71 16.33 -4.52
C GLU A 8 5.27 15.11 -3.78
N LEU A 9 5.89 14.22 -4.55
CA LEU A 9 6.60 13.06 -4.02
C LEU A 9 7.94 13.50 -3.44
N SER A 10 8.19 13.14 -2.18
CA SER A 10 9.53 13.24 -1.58
C SER A 10 10.50 12.28 -2.27
N GLU A 11 11.80 12.45 -2.03
CA GLU A 11 12.83 11.51 -2.51
C GLU A 11 12.57 10.09 -1.98
N HIS A 12 12.16 9.96 -0.72
CA HIS A 12 11.83 8.67 -0.12
C HIS A 12 10.62 8.02 -0.81
N ASP A 13 9.59 8.79 -1.13
CA ASP A 13 8.40 8.26 -1.81
C ASP A 13 8.75 7.75 -3.21
N ARG A 14 9.61 8.48 -3.94
CA ARG A 14 10.11 8.04 -5.26
C ARG A 14 10.89 6.74 -5.16
N LEU A 15 11.77 6.62 -4.16
CA LEU A 15 12.53 5.39 -3.92
C LEU A 15 11.62 4.19 -3.60
N ILE A 16 10.54 4.41 -2.84
CA ILE A 16 9.52 3.38 -2.57
C ILE A 16 8.83 2.97 -3.86
N LEU A 17 8.37 3.94 -4.66
CA LEU A 17 7.68 3.66 -5.92
C LEU A 17 8.58 2.95 -6.93
N ASP A 18 9.84 3.37 -7.07
CA ASP A 18 10.81 2.74 -7.96
C ASP A 18 11.16 1.32 -7.52
N PHE A 19 11.29 1.08 -6.22
CA PHE A 19 11.48 -0.28 -5.71
C PHE A 19 10.27 -1.16 -6.03
N GLU A 20 9.05 -0.65 -5.87
CA GLU A 20 7.84 -1.40 -6.24
C GLU A 20 7.68 -1.61 -7.75
N LYS A 21 8.26 -0.74 -8.60
CA LYS A 21 8.32 -1.02 -10.06
C LYS A 21 9.16 -2.27 -10.37
N THR A 22 10.20 -2.54 -9.57
CA THR A 22 11.04 -3.73 -9.73
C THR A 22 10.40 -4.98 -9.10
N ALA A 23 11.02 -6.15 -9.29
CA ALA A 23 10.58 -7.39 -8.64
C ALA A 23 10.80 -7.32 -7.11
N SER A 24 9.89 -6.63 -6.41
CA SER A 24 10.00 -6.34 -4.99
C SER A 24 10.02 -7.63 -4.16
N THR A 25 11.11 -7.84 -3.43
CA THR A 25 11.28 -8.96 -2.49
C THR A 25 11.21 -8.48 -1.05
N ALA A 26 10.88 -9.37 -0.12
CA ALA A 26 10.84 -9.04 1.31
C ALA A 26 12.21 -8.57 1.84
N ALA A 27 13.30 -9.19 1.38
CA ALA A 27 14.66 -8.80 1.74
C ALA A 27 15.01 -7.39 1.23
N GLY A 28 14.74 -7.11 -0.06
CA GLY A 28 15.00 -5.79 -0.64
C GLY A 28 14.15 -4.69 0.00
N ARG A 29 12.93 -5.01 0.42
CA ARG A 29 12.08 -4.06 1.16
C ARG A 29 12.70 -3.70 2.50
N HIS A 30 13.26 -4.68 3.22
CA HIS A 30 13.91 -4.44 4.50
C HIS A 30 15.15 -3.54 4.34
N GLU A 31 15.99 -3.82 3.33
CA GLU A 31 17.16 -2.99 3.01
C GLU A 31 16.76 -1.56 2.63
N LEU A 32 15.73 -1.40 1.80
CA LEU A 32 15.20 -0.09 1.44
C LEU A 32 14.73 0.67 2.69
N CYS A 33 13.92 0.02 3.53
CA CYS A 33 13.43 0.58 4.80
C CYS A 33 14.57 1.07 5.69
N GLN A 34 15.63 0.27 5.84
CA GLN A 34 16.83 0.69 6.57
C GLN A 34 17.49 1.92 5.94
N ARG A 35 17.59 1.96 4.60
CA ARG A 35 18.23 3.06 3.87
C ARG A 35 17.51 4.39 4.01
N ILE A 36 16.18 4.38 4.04
CA ILE A 36 15.35 5.60 4.15
C ILE A 36 14.87 5.86 5.59
N GLU A 37 15.44 5.15 6.57
CA GLU A 37 15.09 5.24 8.00
C GLU A 37 13.58 5.05 8.28
N LEU A 38 12.93 4.19 7.49
CA LEU A 38 11.51 3.87 7.63
C LEU A 38 11.34 2.54 8.37
N PRO A 39 10.57 2.49 9.47
CA PRO A 39 10.23 1.23 10.11
C PRO A 39 9.50 0.29 9.14
N ALA A 40 9.94 -0.96 9.05
CA ALA A 40 9.45 -1.91 8.06
C ALA A 40 7.94 -2.17 8.16
N GLU A 41 7.40 -2.13 9.38
CA GLU A 41 5.97 -2.25 9.66
C GLU A 41 5.15 -1.08 9.12
N ARG A 42 5.75 0.09 8.95
CA ARG A 42 5.09 1.28 8.38
C ARG A 42 5.12 1.32 6.86
N TYR A 43 5.94 0.48 6.22
CA TYR A 43 6.10 0.47 4.77
C TYR A 43 4.76 0.37 4.03
N ALA A 44 3.90 -0.57 4.44
CA ALA A 44 2.60 -0.78 3.79
C ALA A 44 1.68 0.44 3.95
N ILE A 45 1.67 1.07 5.14
CA ILE A 45 0.85 2.25 5.43
C ILE A 45 1.33 3.44 4.59
N VAL A 46 2.65 3.65 4.51
CA VAL A 46 3.25 4.72 3.70
C VAL A 46 2.97 4.50 2.23
N LEU A 47 3.19 3.28 1.71
CA LEU A 47 2.87 2.94 0.32
C LEU A 47 1.39 3.19 0.02
N GLU A 48 0.49 2.74 0.90
CA GLU A 48 -0.96 2.97 0.77
C GLU A 48 -1.31 4.47 0.73
N GLY A 49 -0.62 5.32 1.50
CA GLY A 49 -0.82 6.76 1.46
C GLY A 49 -0.24 7.43 0.21
N ILE A 50 0.93 7.01 -0.26
CA ILE A 50 1.56 7.54 -1.47
C ILE A 50 0.66 7.32 -2.68
N VAL A 51 0.13 6.10 -2.87
CA VAL A 51 -0.68 5.74 -4.05
C VAL A 51 -2.04 6.42 -4.10
N ASP A 52 -2.46 7.11 -3.04
CA ASP A 52 -3.69 7.89 -3.00
C ASP A 52 -3.49 9.33 -3.53
N THR A 53 -2.25 9.70 -3.90
CA THR A 53 -1.93 11.03 -4.46
C THR A 53 -1.87 11.03 -6.00
N ASP A 54 -2.21 12.16 -6.62
CA ASP A 54 -2.09 12.34 -8.07
C ASP A 54 -0.62 12.33 -8.53
N ALA A 55 0.29 12.81 -7.68
CA ALA A 55 1.72 12.81 -7.93
C ALA A 55 2.27 11.38 -8.13
N ALA A 56 1.81 10.43 -7.32
CA ALA A 56 2.17 9.02 -7.49
C ALA A 56 1.64 8.44 -8.80
N TYR A 57 0.41 8.81 -9.19
CA TYR A 57 -0.16 8.35 -10.47
C TYR A 57 0.63 8.89 -11.67
N GLY A 58 1.05 10.17 -11.63
CA GLY A 58 1.90 10.75 -12.66
C GLY A 58 3.29 10.13 -12.75
N TYR A 59 3.82 9.60 -11.65
CA TYR A 59 5.18 9.05 -11.59
C TYR A 59 5.27 7.53 -11.82
N ALA A 60 4.29 6.77 -11.34
CA ALA A 60 4.30 5.31 -11.34
C ALA A 60 2.87 4.73 -11.46
N PRO A 61 2.18 4.94 -12.60
CA PRO A 61 0.78 4.56 -12.77
C PRO A 61 0.54 3.06 -12.57
N ASP A 62 1.41 2.20 -13.10
CA ASP A 62 1.28 0.74 -12.96
C ASP A 62 1.33 0.26 -11.50
N VAL A 63 2.17 0.90 -10.67
CA VAL A 63 2.28 0.59 -9.25
C VAL A 63 1.00 1.00 -8.53
N VAL A 64 0.51 2.22 -8.80
CA VAL A 64 -0.72 2.75 -8.20
C VAL A 64 -1.91 1.86 -8.53
N GLU A 65 -2.09 1.49 -9.80
CA GLU A 65 -3.20 0.64 -10.24
C GLU A 65 -3.12 -0.75 -9.60
N ARG A 66 -1.93 -1.35 -9.54
CA ARG A 66 -1.73 -2.66 -8.91
C ARG A 66 -2.07 -2.62 -7.42
N VAL A 67 -1.59 -1.62 -6.68
CA VAL A 67 -1.87 -1.49 -5.24
C VAL A 67 -3.36 -1.23 -4.98
N ARG A 68 -3.99 -0.34 -5.76
CA ARG A 68 -5.43 -0.07 -5.65
C ARG A 68 -6.27 -1.30 -5.97
N ARG A 69 -5.87 -2.11 -6.96
CA ARG A 69 -6.53 -3.38 -7.29
C ARG A 69 -6.44 -4.39 -6.13
N LEU A 70 -5.24 -4.61 -5.58
CA LEU A 70 -5.05 -5.51 -4.43
C LEU A 70 -5.88 -5.07 -3.21
N ARG A 71 -5.98 -3.75 -2.99
CA ARG A 71 -6.83 -3.17 -1.95
C ARG A 71 -8.32 -3.47 -2.21
N ALA A 72 -8.80 -3.28 -3.44
CA ALA A 72 -10.17 -3.59 -3.82
C ALA A 72 -10.49 -5.09 -3.69
N GLU A 73 -9.57 -5.98 -4.06
CA GLU A 73 -9.69 -7.42 -3.87
C GLU A 73 -9.81 -7.81 -2.39
N ARG A 74 -9.00 -7.18 -1.52
CA ARG A 74 -9.07 -7.36 -0.06
C ARG A 74 -10.45 -6.96 0.49
N PHE A 75 -10.97 -5.81 0.09
CA PHE A 75 -12.29 -5.34 0.51
C PHE A 75 -13.44 -6.20 -0.05
N ALA A 76 -13.32 -6.64 -1.31
CA ALA A 76 -14.28 -7.56 -1.91
C ALA A 76 -14.31 -8.89 -1.14
N PHE A 77 -13.15 -9.46 -0.84
CA PHE A 77 -13.03 -10.69 -0.07
C PHE A 77 -13.70 -10.58 1.31
N GLU A 78 -13.45 -9.48 2.02
CA GLU A 78 -14.06 -9.23 3.33
C GLU A 78 -15.59 -9.10 3.23
N ARG A 79 -16.10 -8.42 2.20
CA ARG A 79 -17.55 -8.33 1.92
C ARG A 79 -18.17 -9.70 1.66
N TRP A 80 -17.46 -10.58 0.95
CA TRP A 80 -17.91 -11.96 0.74
C TRP A 80 -17.92 -12.75 2.06
N GLN A 81 -16.85 -12.70 2.86
CA GLN A 81 -16.75 -13.42 4.15
C GLN A 81 -17.74 -12.92 5.21
N GLY A 82 -17.99 -11.61 5.27
CA GLY A 82 -18.97 -11.01 6.18
C GLY A 82 -20.43 -11.45 5.93
N ARG A 83 -20.73 -11.95 4.72
CA ARG A 83 -22.06 -12.47 4.37
C ARG A 83 -22.34 -13.87 4.94
N TRP A 84 -21.30 -14.68 5.21
CA TRP A 84 -21.46 -16.04 5.72
C TRP A 84 -21.55 -16.11 7.26
N LYS A 85 -21.17 -15.05 7.99
CA LYS A 85 -21.28 -14.97 9.47
C LYS A 85 -22.67 -14.56 10.01
N LYS A 86 -23.74 -14.64 9.19
CA LYS A 86 -25.14 -14.41 9.63
C LYS A 86 -26.04 -15.65 9.51
N HIS A 87 -25.49 -16.85 9.64
CA HIS A 87 -26.29 -18.05 9.88
C HIS A 87 -25.54 -19.02 10.78
N SER A 88 -25.53 -18.73 12.09
CA SER A 88 -25.41 -19.78 13.11
C SER A 88 -26.22 -19.35 14.32
N SER A 89 -27.54 -19.30 14.12
CA SER A 89 -28.50 -19.44 15.21
C SER A 89 -28.59 -20.94 15.50
N PHE A 90 -27.84 -21.42 16.49
CA PHE A 90 -28.09 -22.73 17.08
C PHE A 90 -28.87 -22.50 18.38
N PRO A 91 -30.14 -22.95 18.48
CA PRO A 91 -30.85 -22.96 19.74
C PRO A 91 -30.51 -24.25 20.48
N LEU A 92 -30.16 -24.15 21.77
CA LEU A 92 -30.54 -25.09 22.84
C LEU A 92 -30.49 -24.34 24.17
#